data_AF-A0A0A2YMC7-F1
#
_entry.id   AF-A0A0A2YMC7-F1
#
_cell.length_a   1.000
_cell.length_b   1.000
_cell.length_c   1.000
_cell.angle_alpha   90.00
_cell.angle_beta   90.00
_cell.angle_gamma   90.00
#
_symmetry.space_group_name_H-M   'P 1'
#
loop_
_entity.id
_entity.type
_entity.pdbx_description
1 polymer ?
#
loop_
_entity_poly.entity_id
_entity_poly.type
_entity_poly.pdbx_seq_one_letter_code
_entity_poly.pdbx_strand_id
1 'polypeptide(L)'
;MSQLEALRKMTVVVADTGDIEAIKKYQPQDATTNPSLVLSASQLPQYASLIDEAVDYAKSKSSDKAQQLIDAEDKLAVNIGLE
;
A
#
# COMPACT_ATOMS: atom_id res chain seq x y z
N MET A 1 -29.15 8.27 -5.26
CA MET A 1 -28.30 7.13 -5.67
C MET A 1 -27.21 7.69 -6.58
N SER A 2 -25.95 7.60 -6.18
CA SER A 2 -24.81 8.06 -6.99
C SER A 2 -24.50 7.06 -8.12
N GLN A 3 -23.71 7.47 -9.12
CA GLN A 3 -23.25 6.57 -10.17
C GLN A 3 -22.43 5.39 -9.60
N LEU A 4 -21.63 5.65 -8.57
CA LEU A 4 -20.85 4.62 -7.88
C LEU A 4 -21.75 3.60 -7.15
N GLU A 5 -22.82 4.07 -6.49
CA GLU A 5 -23.79 3.19 -5.82
C GLU A 5 -24.57 2.34 -6.82
N ALA A 6 -24.88 2.88 -8.00
CA ALA A 6 -25.50 2.10 -9.08
C ALA A 6 -24.54 1.03 -9.62
N LEU A 7 -23.27 1.40 -9.83
CA LEU A 7 -22.24 0.49 -10.34
C LEU A 7 -22.01 -0.71 -9.41
N ARG A 8 -21.99 -0.48 -8.09
CA ARG A 8 -21.86 -1.54 -7.07
C ARG A 8 -22.93 -2.63 -7.13
N LYS A 9 -24.09 -2.35 -7.71
CA LYS A 9 -25.17 -3.35 -7.89
C LYS A 9 -24.94 -4.27 -9.09
N MET A 10 -24.04 -3.89 -9.99
CA MET A 10 -23.80 -4.57 -11.27
C MET A 10 -22.42 -5.24 -11.32
N THR A 11 -21.44 -4.70 -10.60
CA THR A 11 -20.07 -5.20 -10.57
C THR A 11 -19.45 -5.05 -9.20
N VAL A 12 -18.39 -5.82 -8.98
CA VAL A 12 -17.43 -5.60 -7.90
C VAL A 12 -16.63 -4.34 -8.22
N VAL A 13 -16.55 -3.43 -7.24
CA VAL A 13 -15.76 -2.21 -7.34
C VAL A 13 -14.44 -2.42 -6.61
N VAL A 14 -13.34 -2.15 -7.31
CA VAL A 14 -11.97 -2.24 -6.81
C VAL A 14 -11.35 -0.84 -6.84
N ALA A 15 -10.57 -0.49 -5.81
CA ALA A 15 -9.81 0.76 -5.80
C ALA A 15 -8.36 0.52 -6.26
N ASP A 16 -7.91 1.26 -7.27
CA ASP A 16 -6.53 1.18 -7.78
C ASP A 16 -5.66 2.25 -7.12
N THR A 17 -5.27 2.02 -5.87
CA THR A 17 -4.52 2.97 -5.05
C THR A 17 -3.87 2.30 -3.85
N GLY A 18 -2.74 2.84 -3.39
CA GLY A 18 -2.14 2.51 -2.10
C GLY A 18 -2.57 3.46 -0.97
N ASP A 19 -3.42 4.46 -1.23
CA ASP A 19 -3.87 5.43 -0.23
C ASP A 19 -5.06 4.92 0.59
N ILE A 20 -4.82 4.64 1.88
CA ILE A 20 -5.81 4.11 2.82
C ILE A 20 -7.00 5.06 3.00
N GLU A 21 -6.82 6.38 2.85
CA GLU A 21 -7.92 7.33 3.02
C GLU A 21 -8.90 7.24 1.85
N ALA A 22 -8.42 6.97 0.64
CA ALA A 22 -9.28 6.67 -0.50
C ALA A 22 -10.03 5.34 -0.30
N ILE A 23 -9.37 4.32 0.22
CA ILE A 23 -9.99 3.01 0.52
C ILE A 23 -11.09 3.18 1.58
N LYS A 24 -10.83 3.89 2.69
CA LYS A 24 -11.82 4.20 3.74
C LYS A 24 -13.01 5.00 3.19
N LYS A 25 -12.73 6.00 2.37
CA LYS A 25 -13.76 6.88 1.79
C LYS A 25 -14.70 6.13 0.87
N TYR A 26 -14.16 5.30 -0.02
CA TYR A 26 -14.95 4.66 -1.06
C TYR A 26 -15.42 3.27 -0.68
N GLN A 27 -14.80 2.59 0.29
CA GLN A 27 -15.14 1.22 0.74
C GLN A 27 -15.26 0.24 -0.44
N PRO A 28 -14.21 0.06 -1.26
CA PRO A 28 -14.20 -0.92 -2.34
C PRO A 28 -14.25 -2.34 -1.75
N GLN A 29 -14.52 -3.33 -2.61
CA GLN A 29 -14.42 -4.75 -2.21
C GLN A 29 -12.95 -5.17 -2.10
N ASP A 30 -12.16 -4.82 -3.10
CA ASP A 30 -10.72 -5.11 -3.17
C ASP A 30 -9.94 -3.82 -3.46
N ALA A 31 -8.62 -3.85 -3.25
CA ALA A 31 -7.70 -2.81 -3.67
C ALA A 31 -6.57 -3.41 -4.51
N THR A 32 -6.07 -2.66 -5.49
CA THR A 32 -4.90 -3.01 -6.28
C THR A 32 -3.80 -2.00 -6.06
N THR A 33 -2.57 -2.52 -5.94
CA THR A 33 -1.35 -1.73 -5.95
C THR A 33 -0.48 -2.18 -7.12
N ASN A 34 0.52 -1.36 -7.43
CA ASN A 34 1.60 -1.66 -8.36
C ASN A 34 2.83 -0.84 -7.91
N PRO A 35 4.03 -1.06 -8.48
CA PRO A 35 5.23 -0.34 -8.04
C PRO A 35 5.10 1.19 -8.04
N SER A 36 4.42 1.75 -9.05
CA SER A 36 4.20 3.21 -9.14
C SER A 36 3.27 3.73 -8.05
N LEU A 37 2.24 2.96 -7.71
CA LEU A 37 1.30 3.30 -6.63
C LEU A 37 1.95 3.15 -5.25
N VAL A 38 2.78 2.13 -5.04
CA VAL A 38 3.58 1.97 -3.82
C VAL A 38 4.53 3.15 -3.64
N LEU A 39 5.23 3.56 -4.72
CA LEU A 39 6.10 4.74 -4.70
C LEU A 39 5.34 6.05 -4.41
N SER A 40 4.13 6.18 -4.92
CA SER A 40 3.31 7.37 -4.66
C SER A 40 2.79 7.38 -3.22
N ALA A 41 2.39 6.20 -2.71
CA ALA A 41 1.90 6.04 -1.36
C ALA A 41 3.00 6.23 -0.31
N SER A 42 4.24 5.80 -0.58
CA SER A 42 5.37 6.01 0.34
C SER A 42 5.74 7.48 0.55
N GLN A 43 5.29 8.39 -0.34
CA GLN A 43 5.47 9.84 -0.17
C GLN A 43 4.42 10.47 0.74
N LEU A 44 3.37 9.72 1.12
CA LEU A 44 2.33 10.22 2.01
C LEU A 44 2.86 10.29 3.45
N PRO A 45 2.71 11.43 4.15
CA PRO A 45 3.24 11.60 5.51
C PRO A 45 2.77 10.53 6.50
N GLN A 46 1.53 10.04 6.35
CA GLN A 46 0.97 9.00 7.20
C GLN A 46 1.67 7.65 7.06
N TYR A 47 2.43 7.41 5.99
CA TYR A 47 3.12 6.14 5.74
C TYR A 47 4.61 6.19 6.10
N ALA A 48 5.10 7.31 6.63
CA ALA A 48 6.50 7.44 7.04
C ALA A 48 6.93 6.34 8.02
N SER A 49 6.07 5.99 8.99
CA SER A 49 6.36 4.92 9.95
C SER A 49 6.50 3.55 9.29
N LEU A 50 5.78 3.27 8.20
CA LEU A 50 5.89 1.99 7.49
C LEU A 50 7.24 1.83 6.80
N ILE A 51 7.85 2.93 6.37
CA ILE A 51 9.22 2.95 5.82
C ILE A 51 10.22 2.64 6.92
N ASP A 52 10.09 3.29 8.08
CA ASP A 52 10.96 3.04 9.22
C ASP A 52 10.89 1.57 9.67
N GLU A 53 9.67 1.02 9.77
CA GLU A 53 9.44 -0.39 10.08
C GLU A 53 10.04 -1.34 9.04
N ALA A 54 9.91 -1.02 7.75
CA ALA A 54 10.47 -1.84 6.68
C ALA A 54 12.01 -1.84 6.71
N VAL A 55 12.62 -0.68 6.96
CA VAL A 55 14.07 -0.55 7.11
C VAL A 55 14.58 -1.29 8.35
N ASP A 56 13.90 -1.17 9.48
CA ASP A 56 14.27 -1.87 10.72
C ASP A 56 14.10 -3.39 10.59
N TYR A 57 13.02 -3.82 9.93
CA TYR A 57 12.85 -5.23 9.54
C TYR A 57 14.04 -5.72 8.72
N ALA A 58 14.42 -5.02 7.65
CA ALA A 58 15.51 -5.44 6.77
C ALA A 58 16.86 -5.52 7.51
N LYS A 59 17.18 -4.52 8.35
CA LYS A 59 18.39 -4.54 9.20
C LYS A 59 18.42 -5.73 10.16
N SER A 60 17.27 -6.23 10.59
CA SER A 60 17.18 -7.42 11.44
C SER A 60 17.43 -8.74 10.71
N LYS A 61 17.33 -8.75 9.36
CA LYS A 61 17.45 -9.97 8.54
C LYS A 61 18.85 -10.22 8.02
N SER A 62 19.60 -9.17 7.74
CA SER A 62 20.93 -9.27 7.12
C SER A 62 21.80 -8.09 7.54
N SER A 63 23.13 -8.25 7.45
CA SER A 63 24.10 -7.15 7.51
C SER A 63 24.59 -6.69 6.13
N ASP A 64 24.18 -7.37 5.05
CA ASP A 64 24.46 -6.95 3.68
C ASP A 64 23.50 -5.85 3.24
N LYS A 65 24.04 -4.70 2.82
CA LYS A 65 23.26 -3.54 2.39
C LYS A 65 22.44 -3.81 1.13
N ALA A 66 22.95 -4.62 0.20
CA ALA A 66 22.22 -4.93 -1.03
C ALA A 66 20.98 -5.78 -0.72
N GLN A 67 21.13 -6.80 0.12
CA GLN A 67 19.99 -7.59 0.60
C GLN A 67 19.02 -6.76 1.45
N GLN A 68 19.52 -5.88 2.32
CA GLN A 68 18.66 -5.00 3.12
C GLN A 68 17.77 -4.10 2.28
N LEU A 69 18.29 -3.57 1.16
CA LEU A 69 17.48 -2.74 0.26
C LEU A 69 16.32 -3.55 -0.32
N ILE A 70 16.59 -4.76 -0.82
CA ILE A 70 15.56 -5.66 -1.37
C ILE A 70 14.53 -6.00 -0.30
N ASP A 71 14.97 -6.42 0.89
CA ASP A 71 14.08 -6.79 1.99
C ASP A 71 13.20 -5.61 2.44
N ALA A 72 13.75 -4.38 2.45
CA ALA A 72 13.01 -3.18 2.83
C ALA A 72 11.97 -2.78 1.78
N GLU A 73 12.30 -2.86 0.48
CA GLU A 73 11.37 -2.59 -0.61
C GLU A 73 10.18 -3.56 -0.60
N ASP A 74 10.46 -4.87 -0.47
CA ASP A 74 9.42 -5.90 -0.36
C ASP A 74 8.57 -5.71 0.90
N LYS A 75 9.22 -5.43 2.04
CA LYS A 75 8.51 -5.24 3.31
C LYS A 75 7.62 -4.00 3.28
N LEU A 76 8.05 -2.91 2.65
CA LEU A 76 7.24 -1.71 2.50
C LEU A 76 5.99 -1.98 1.67
N ALA A 77 6.13 -2.70 0.54
CA ALA A 77 4.99 -3.07 -0.30
C ALA A 77 3.97 -3.93 0.46
N VAL A 78 4.45 -4.89 1.26
CA VAL A 78 3.58 -5.71 2.12
C VAL A 78 2.93 -4.87 3.21
N ASN A 79 3.69 -3.99 3.88
CA ASN A 79 3.15 -3.14 4.94
C ASN A 79 2.02 -2.23 4.43
N ILE A 80 2.19 -1.60 3.26
CA ILE A 80 1.12 -0.82 2.62
C ILE A 80 -0.10 -1.68 2.29
N GLY A 81 0.09 -2.96 1.92
CA GLY A 81 -1.01 -3.88 1.69
C GLY A 81 -1.70 -4.41 2.96
N LEU A 82 -1.13 -4.20 4.15
CA LEU A 82 -1.69 -4.62 5.44
C LEU A 82 -2.50 -3.53 6.15
N GLU A 83 -2.27 -2.25 5.82
CA GLU A 83 -3.06 -1.11 6.31
C GLU A 83 -4.50 -1.13 5.79
#